data_AF-A0A919IY03-F1
#
_entry.id   AF-A0A919IY03-F1
#
_cell.length_a   1.000
_cell.length_b   1.000
_cell.length_c   1.000
_cell.angle_alpha   90.00
_cell.angle_beta   90.00
_cell.angle_gamma   90.00
#
_symmetry.space_group_name_H-M   'P 1'
#
loop_
_entity.id
_entity.type
_entity.pdbx_description
1 polymer ?
#
loop_
_entity_poly.entity_id
_entity_poly.type
_entity_poly.pdbx_seq_one_letter_code
_entity_poly.pdbx_strand_id
1 'polypeptide(L)'
;MRRAVAATATVAVAAGAVLVSAIAAQAAAGCRVSYAVTSQWQGGFGATVDVTNLGDALSGWRLTWSFPAGQKVTALWNGTVSQSGTQVTVGNATWNGTVASGGKASVGFNGTWTGANPAPTDFALNGVACDGGTGPTPTPTTSPTGGPTPTPTPTPSLSPTPTPTPTGGPVKVLGQVSTVGRVRDNGTSVQFTWPGTYFEGRFRGTGVGLVLNDSTNDYVVQVDGATVATLVTPGRTTYWVRGLASGDHTVRLAKRTESPYGAGEFGGLVADSGGTILAKPALRSRQMEFIGDSWTAGYGDMSTTRDCNSNGGVTRNTNADVAFGALTAKGFNADYQINAWSGMGMVRNYNGQGTDNFRTYYDTDLQAAYSSQAWPVPSTWRPQVVVIGLGINDFSTALNAGEKWTTIDQLAADYRTAYNGFLDKLRARYGSSTYIVLTYPDLSYQTTAFADSVRRIVTDRKDARISALYYDNNALGMDLLGCDWHPSRHDHQILADALTQHLRTLPLAW
;
A
#
# COMPACT_ATOMS: atom_id res chain seq x y z
N MET A 1 -94.27 -17.14 -13.96
CA MET A 1 -94.09 -15.73 -14.37
C MET A 1 -92.66 -15.55 -14.87
N ARG A 2 -92.50 -14.86 -16.00
CA ARG A 2 -91.23 -14.60 -16.69
C ARG A 2 -90.23 -13.88 -15.78
N ARG A 3 -88.95 -14.25 -15.88
CA ARG A 3 -87.85 -13.35 -16.29
C ARG A 3 -86.56 -14.15 -16.49
N ALA A 4 -86.08 -14.08 -17.73
CA ALA A 4 -84.77 -14.53 -18.16
C ALA A 4 -83.71 -13.52 -17.75
N VAL A 5 -82.51 -14.00 -17.38
CA VAL A 5 -81.23 -13.38 -17.75
C VAL A 5 -80.23 -14.52 -17.95
N ALA A 6 -79.76 -14.66 -19.19
CA ALA A 6 -78.68 -15.55 -19.56
C ALA A 6 -77.34 -14.87 -19.21
N ALA A 7 -76.49 -15.55 -18.45
CA ALA A 7 -75.10 -15.18 -18.25
C ALA A 7 -74.22 -16.28 -18.85
N THR A 8 -73.53 -15.92 -19.92
CA THR A 8 -72.48 -16.70 -20.58
C THR A 8 -71.32 -16.95 -19.62
N ALA A 9 -70.99 -18.23 -19.39
CA ALA A 9 -69.74 -18.64 -18.76
C ALA A 9 -68.88 -19.37 -19.81
N THR A 10 -67.82 -18.71 -20.21
CA THR A 10 -66.79 -19.15 -21.15
C THR A 10 -66.00 -20.32 -20.54
N VAL A 11 -65.91 -21.44 -21.26
CA VAL A 11 -65.02 -22.57 -20.94
C VAL A 11 -63.59 -22.15 -21.30
N ALA A 12 -62.78 -21.84 -20.29
CA ALA A 12 -61.34 -21.66 -20.45
C ALA A 12 -60.65 -23.02 -20.36
N VAL A 13 -60.12 -23.51 -21.49
CA VAL A 13 -59.20 -24.65 -21.53
C VAL A 13 -57.91 -24.22 -20.84
N ALA A 14 -57.69 -24.69 -19.61
CA ALA A 14 -56.42 -24.55 -18.93
C ALA A 14 -55.42 -25.52 -19.57
N ALA A 15 -54.67 -25.03 -20.57
CA ALA A 15 -53.45 -25.68 -21.00
C ALA A 15 -52.47 -25.69 -19.82
N GLY A 16 -52.25 -26.87 -19.24
CA GLY A 16 -51.24 -27.08 -18.22
C GLY A 16 -49.85 -26.79 -18.78
N ALA A 17 -49.38 -25.57 -18.59
CA ALA A 17 -47.97 -25.26 -18.72
C ALA A 17 -47.28 -25.91 -17.51
N VAL A 18 -46.61 -27.03 -17.73
CA VAL A 18 -45.53 -27.47 -16.84
C VAL A 18 -44.51 -26.34 -16.87
N LEU A 19 -44.49 -25.50 -15.84
CA LEU A 19 -43.36 -24.63 -15.58
C LEU A 19 -42.19 -25.54 -15.25
N VAL A 20 -41.44 -25.94 -16.28
CA VAL A 20 -40.05 -26.29 -16.11
C VAL A 20 -39.41 -25.00 -15.62
N SER A 21 -39.22 -24.88 -14.31
CA SER A 21 -38.36 -23.86 -13.75
C SER A 21 -37.02 -24.01 -14.46
N ALA A 22 -36.75 -23.12 -15.42
CA ALA A 22 -35.44 -23.00 -16.00
C ALA A 22 -34.51 -22.71 -14.81
N ILE A 23 -33.75 -23.72 -14.39
CA ILE A 23 -32.52 -23.48 -13.66
C ILE A 23 -31.77 -22.46 -14.51
N ALA A 24 -31.49 -21.28 -13.95
CA ALA A 24 -30.61 -20.36 -14.61
C ALA A 24 -29.33 -21.13 -14.93
N ALA A 25 -29.01 -21.24 -16.21
CA ALA A 25 -27.71 -21.73 -16.63
C ALA A 25 -26.68 -20.86 -15.88
N GLN A 26 -25.91 -21.48 -14.98
CA GLN A 26 -24.90 -20.78 -14.20
C GLN A 26 -23.88 -20.18 -15.16
N ALA A 27 -23.98 -18.87 -15.37
CA ALA A 27 -22.89 -18.08 -15.92
C ALA A 27 -21.68 -18.23 -14.99
N ALA A 28 -20.50 -18.47 -15.55
CA ALA A 28 -19.29 -18.81 -14.83
C ALA A 28 -18.90 -17.70 -13.83
N ALA A 29 -19.18 -17.93 -12.55
CA ALA A 29 -18.75 -17.06 -11.47
C ALA A 29 -17.54 -17.68 -10.77
N GLY A 30 -16.34 -17.28 -11.21
CA GLY A 30 -15.11 -17.62 -10.51
C GLY A 30 -14.97 -16.78 -9.23
N CYS A 31 -14.41 -17.36 -8.18
CA CYS A 31 -13.94 -16.60 -7.04
C CYS A 31 -12.56 -17.11 -6.64
N ARG A 32 -11.75 -16.21 -6.06
CA ARG A 32 -10.46 -16.56 -5.46
C ARG A 32 -10.51 -16.20 -4.00
N VAL A 33 -10.12 -17.13 -3.13
CA VAL A 33 -10.06 -16.91 -1.69
C VAL A 33 -8.62 -16.96 -1.20
N SER A 34 -8.25 -15.99 -0.37
CA SER A 34 -7.04 -16.01 0.43
C SER A 34 -7.43 -16.18 1.90
N TYR A 35 -7.02 -17.29 2.50
CA TYR A 35 -7.17 -17.55 3.93
C TYR A 35 -5.81 -17.41 4.60
N ALA A 36 -5.71 -16.56 5.62
CA ALA A 36 -4.48 -16.38 6.38
C ALA A 36 -4.78 -16.46 7.88
N VAL A 37 -4.02 -17.29 8.60
CA VAL A 37 -3.98 -17.22 10.06
C VAL A 37 -3.09 -16.04 10.43
N THR A 38 -3.67 -14.99 11.00
CA THR A 38 -2.99 -13.73 11.33
C THR A 38 -2.29 -13.80 12.68
N SER A 39 -2.79 -14.63 13.59
CA SER A 39 -2.22 -14.90 14.90
C SER A 39 -2.67 -16.27 15.41
N GLN A 40 -1.86 -16.95 16.22
CA GLN A 40 -2.21 -18.24 16.81
C GLN A 40 -1.63 -18.36 18.22
N TRP A 41 -2.42 -18.88 19.15
CA TRP A 41 -2.02 -19.17 20.53
C TRP A 41 -2.57 -20.55 20.94
N GLN A 42 -2.26 -20.98 22.15
CA GLN A 42 -2.74 -22.27 22.65
C GLN A 42 -4.27 -22.27 22.72
N GLY A 43 -4.91 -23.12 21.91
CA GLY A 43 -6.36 -23.27 21.88
C GLY A 43 -7.11 -22.23 21.03
N GLY A 44 -6.43 -21.23 20.46
CA GLY A 44 -7.10 -20.19 19.66
C GLY A 44 -6.24 -19.58 18.55
N PHE A 45 -6.90 -18.83 17.66
CA PHE A 45 -6.28 -18.19 16.52
C PHE A 45 -7.13 -17.03 15.99
N GLY A 46 -6.50 -16.07 15.34
CA GLY A 46 -7.13 -15.08 14.47
C GLY A 46 -6.86 -15.42 13.01
N ALA A 47 -7.83 -15.20 12.13
CA ALA A 47 -7.67 -15.39 10.70
C ALA A 47 -8.45 -14.36 9.87
N THR A 48 -7.97 -14.10 8.66
CA THR A 48 -8.65 -13.29 7.65
C THR A 48 -8.97 -14.13 6.42
N VAL A 49 -10.12 -13.85 5.81
CA VAL A 49 -10.59 -14.47 4.58
C VAL A 49 -10.92 -13.37 3.58
N ASP A 50 -10.10 -13.25 2.54
CA ASP A 50 -10.30 -12.30 1.45
C ASP A 50 -10.88 -13.04 0.24
N VAL A 51 -12.07 -12.63 -0.18
CA VAL A 51 -12.75 -13.14 -1.37
C VAL A 51 -12.61 -12.13 -2.49
N THR A 52 -12.03 -12.54 -3.61
CA THR A 52 -12.05 -11.78 -4.87
C THR A 52 -13.14 -12.34 -5.77
N ASN A 53 -14.08 -11.50 -6.18
CA ASN A 53 -15.11 -11.85 -7.14
C ASN A 53 -14.49 -11.83 -8.55
N LEU A 54 -14.44 -12.97 -9.24
CA LEU A 54 -13.98 -13.07 -10.63
C LEU A 54 -15.15 -13.25 -11.61
N GLY A 55 -16.39 -13.29 -11.10
CA GLY A 55 -17.62 -13.35 -11.89
C GLY A 55 -18.30 -11.98 -12.02
N ASP A 56 -19.60 -12.00 -12.32
CA ASP A 56 -20.43 -10.80 -12.40
C ASP A 56 -20.48 -10.05 -11.06
N ALA A 57 -20.77 -8.75 -11.13
CA ALA A 57 -20.91 -7.92 -9.93
C ALA A 57 -21.98 -8.48 -8.98
N LEU A 58 -21.63 -8.60 -7.70
CA LEU A 58 -22.49 -9.09 -6.63
C LEU A 58 -23.21 -7.91 -5.96
N SER A 59 -24.49 -8.09 -5.61
CA SER A 59 -25.27 -7.19 -4.75
C SER A 59 -25.53 -7.78 -3.35
N GLY A 60 -24.94 -8.94 -3.08
CA GLY A 60 -24.91 -9.66 -1.81
C GLY A 60 -24.04 -10.89 -1.97
N TRP A 61 -23.41 -11.35 -0.89
CA TRP A 61 -22.54 -12.52 -0.96
C TRP A 61 -22.61 -13.37 0.29
N ARG A 62 -22.44 -14.67 0.07
CA ARG A 62 -22.37 -15.72 1.08
C ARG A 62 -21.15 -16.58 0.81
N LEU A 63 -20.21 -16.57 1.73
CA LEU A 63 -19.02 -17.42 1.69
C LEU A 63 -19.24 -18.65 2.58
N THR A 64 -18.82 -19.82 2.11
CA THR A 64 -18.85 -21.06 2.89
C THR A 64 -17.52 -21.79 2.80
N TRP A 65 -17.13 -22.49 3.87
CA TRP A 65 -15.98 -23.41 3.93
C TRP A 65 -16.17 -24.42 5.05
N SER A 66 -15.33 -25.45 5.11
CA SER A 66 -15.32 -26.45 6.18
C SER A 66 -14.00 -26.44 6.94
N PHE A 67 -14.08 -26.40 8.28
CA PHE A 67 -12.88 -26.55 9.10
C PHE A 67 -12.41 -28.02 9.15
N PRO A 68 -11.13 -28.33 8.86
CA PRO A 68 -10.70 -29.72 8.70
C PRO A 68 -10.50 -30.47 10.03
N ALA A 69 -10.28 -29.75 11.14
CA ALA A 69 -9.82 -30.34 12.40
C ALA A 69 -10.55 -29.78 13.63
N GLY A 70 -11.88 -29.64 13.52
CA GLY A 70 -12.73 -29.29 14.66
C GLY A 70 -12.67 -27.83 15.09
N GLN A 71 -12.10 -26.94 14.28
CA GLN A 71 -12.05 -25.52 14.62
C GLN A 71 -13.44 -24.88 14.70
N LYS A 72 -13.59 -23.87 15.57
CA LYS A 72 -14.84 -23.12 15.77
C LYS A 72 -14.60 -21.63 15.66
N VAL A 73 -15.46 -20.90 14.95
CA VAL A 73 -15.46 -19.43 14.97
C VAL A 73 -16.09 -18.96 16.29
N THR A 74 -15.42 -18.06 17.01
CA THR A 74 -15.93 -17.48 18.26
C THR A 74 -16.40 -16.05 18.11
N ALA A 75 -15.75 -15.27 17.26
CA ALA A 75 -16.17 -13.90 16.92
C ALA A 75 -15.73 -13.56 15.50
N LEU A 76 -16.61 -12.97 14.69
CA LEU A 76 -16.31 -12.55 13.32
C LEU A 76 -16.68 -11.08 13.14
N TRP A 77 -15.87 -10.35 12.37
CA TRP A 77 -16.12 -8.98 11.94
C TRP A 77 -16.22 -8.89 10.41
N ASN A 78 -16.82 -7.78 9.94
CA ASN A 78 -17.12 -7.51 8.53
C ASN A 78 -18.06 -8.51 7.85
N GLY A 79 -18.85 -9.26 8.63
CA GLY A 79 -19.87 -10.18 8.13
C GLY A 79 -20.74 -10.74 9.25
N THR A 80 -21.64 -11.65 8.90
CA THR A 80 -22.47 -12.40 9.85
C THR A 80 -22.14 -13.88 9.74
N VAL A 81 -21.86 -14.55 10.85
CA VAL A 81 -21.39 -15.96 10.84
C VAL A 81 -22.43 -16.90 11.43
N SER A 82 -22.57 -18.07 10.81
CA SER A 82 -23.23 -19.24 11.38
C SER A 82 -22.35 -20.47 11.12
N GLN A 83 -22.26 -21.37 12.11
CA GLN A 83 -21.47 -22.58 11.99
C GLN A 83 -22.27 -23.79 12.49
N SER A 84 -22.35 -24.84 11.68
CA SER A 84 -22.95 -26.14 12.04
C SER A 84 -21.94 -27.24 11.78
N GLY A 85 -21.58 -28.01 12.82
CA GLY A 85 -20.49 -28.98 12.72
C GLY A 85 -19.18 -28.31 12.28
N THR A 86 -18.61 -28.79 11.18
CA THR A 86 -17.40 -28.23 10.54
C THR A 86 -17.69 -27.11 9.54
N GLN A 87 -18.93 -27.00 9.05
CA GLN A 87 -19.31 -26.04 8.00
C GLN A 87 -19.53 -24.64 8.58
N VAL A 88 -18.78 -23.66 8.07
CA VAL A 88 -18.95 -22.24 8.34
C VAL A 88 -19.66 -21.58 7.17
N THR A 89 -20.60 -20.69 7.49
CA THR A 89 -21.28 -19.79 6.56
C THR A 89 -21.10 -18.36 7.02
N VAL A 90 -20.61 -17.50 6.14
CA VAL A 90 -20.48 -16.06 6.36
C VAL A 90 -21.27 -15.29 5.32
N GLY A 91 -22.20 -14.46 5.75
CA GLY A 91 -22.90 -13.48 4.91
C GLY A 91 -22.25 -12.10 5.01
N ASN A 92 -22.46 -11.27 3.98
CA ASN A 92 -22.03 -9.87 4.00
C ASN A 92 -22.64 -9.08 5.17
N ALA A 93 -21.90 -8.08 5.65
CA ALA A 93 -22.44 -7.01 6.49
C ALA A 93 -23.31 -6.06 5.64
N THR A 94 -24.10 -5.22 6.31
CA THR A 94 -25.03 -4.29 5.63
C THR A 94 -24.35 -3.31 4.68
N TRP A 95 -23.04 -3.05 4.86
CA TRP A 95 -22.28 -2.06 4.10
C TRP A 95 -21.33 -2.65 3.04
N ASN A 96 -21.10 -3.98 3.00
CA ASN A 96 -20.17 -4.62 2.06
C ASN A 96 -20.83 -5.68 1.15
N GLY A 97 -22.14 -5.63 0.95
CA GLY A 97 -22.85 -6.56 0.07
C GLY A 97 -22.52 -6.40 -1.42
N THR A 98 -22.20 -5.17 -1.86
CA THR A 98 -21.88 -4.89 -3.26
C THR A 98 -20.40 -5.14 -3.54
N VAL A 99 -20.10 -6.07 -4.44
CA VAL A 99 -18.73 -6.39 -4.87
C VAL A 99 -18.69 -6.47 -6.38
N ALA A 100 -18.07 -5.48 -7.03
CA ALA A 100 -17.91 -5.47 -8.49
C ALA A 100 -17.13 -6.70 -8.98
N SER A 101 -17.20 -6.99 -10.29
CA SER A 101 -16.27 -7.95 -10.91
C SER A 101 -14.83 -7.48 -10.71
N GLY A 102 -13.94 -8.36 -10.29
CA GLY A 102 -12.57 -8.05 -9.84
C GLY A 102 -12.49 -7.41 -8.43
N GLY A 103 -13.62 -7.09 -7.81
CA GLY A 103 -13.70 -6.49 -6.47
C GLY A 103 -13.43 -7.51 -5.37
N LYS A 104 -13.17 -7.01 -4.16
CA LYS A 104 -12.87 -7.83 -2.98
C LYS A 104 -13.84 -7.58 -1.83
N ALA A 105 -14.14 -8.65 -1.09
CA ALA A 105 -14.75 -8.60 0.23
C ALA A 105 -13.86 -9.34 1.22
N SER A 106 -13.70 -8.77 2.41
CA SER A 106 -12.78 -9.29 3.43
C SER A 106 -13.50 -9.46 4.76
N VAL A 107 -13.35 -10.64 5.37
CA VAL A 107 -13.79 -10.90 6.74
C VAL A 107 -12.62 -11.33 7.60
N GLY A 108 -12.69 -11.03 8.89
CA GLY A 108 -11.75 -11.58 9.86
C GLY A 108 -12.49 -12.17 11.04
N PHE A 109 -11.87 -13.12 11.71
CA PHE A 109 -12.47 -13.80 12.84
C PHE A 109 -11.43 -14.32 13.83
N ASN A 110 -11.86 -14.45 15.08
CA ASN A 110 -11.20 -15.29 16.07
C ASN A 110 -11.87 -16.66 16.11
N GLY A 111 -11.08 -17.71 16.31
CA GLY A 111 -11.56 -19.07 16.45
C GLY A 111 -10.75 -19.88 17.47
N THR A 112 -11.26 -21.07 17.77
CA THR A 112 -10.63 -22.05 18.66
C THR A 112 -10.25 -23.32 17.92
N TRP A 113 -9.21 -24.00 18.38
CA TRP A 113 -8.77 -25.32 17.91
C TRP A 113 -8.35 -26.17 19.12
N THR A 114 -8.46 -27.50 19.04
CA THR A 114 -8.15 -28.39 20.17
C THR A 114 -6.91 -29.28 19.94
N GLY A 115 -6.60 -29.62 18.69
CA GLY A 115 -5.42 -30.43 18.33
C GLY A 115 -4.53 -29.79 17.27
N ALA A 116 -5.10 -29.45 16.11
CA ALA A 116 -4.39 -28.80 15.01
C ALA A 116 -5.25 -27.70 14.39
N ASN A 117 -4.60 -26.76 13.70
CA ASN A 117 -5.27 -25.68 12.99
C ASN A 117 -4.90 -25.63 11.49
N PRO A 118 -5.22 -26.67 10.71
CA PRO A 118 -5.03 -26.63 9.26
C PRO A 118 -5.98 -25.61 8.60
N ALA A 119 -5.48 -24.90 7.60
CA ALA A 119 -6.30 -23.98 6.81
C ALA A 119 -7.36 -24.77 6.01
N PRO A 120 -8.61 -24.25 5.92
CA PRO A 120 -9.63 -24.80 5.03
C PRO A 120 -9.23 -24.57 3.56
N THR A 121 -9.73 -25.43 2.67
CA THR A 121 -9.40 -25.39 1.22
C THR A 121 -10.64 -25.40 0.33
N ASP A 122 -11.83 -25.65 0.89
CA ASP A 122 -13.09 -25.90 0.18
C ASP A 122 -14.03 -24.67 0.17
N PHE A 123 -13.48 -23.50 -0.18
CA PHE A 123 -14.29 -22.28 -0.21
C PHE A 123 -15.31 -22.27 -1.36
N ALA A 124 -16.51 -21.77 -1.09
CA ALA A 124 -17.51 -21.49 -2.10
C ALA A 124 -18.20 -20.15 -1.86
N LEU A 125 -18.37 -19.35 -2.93
CA LEU A 125 -19.06 -18.07 -2.95
C LEU A 125 -20.42 -18.22 -3.62
N ASN A 126 -21.49 -17.89 -2.90
CA ASN A 126 -22.88 -18.04 -3.37
C ASN A 126 -23.21 -19.46 -3.88
N GLY A 127 -22.55 -20.47 -3.31
CA GLY A 127 -22.73 -21.88 -3.70
C GLY A 127 -21.81 -22.37 -4.82
N VAL A 128 -20.96 -21.52 -5.39
CA VAL A 128 -19.99 -21.87 -6.44
C VAL A 128 -18.59 -21.99 -5.84
N ALA A 129 -17.88 -23.08 -6.14
CA ALA A 129 -16.53 -23.33 -5.61
C ALA A 129 -15.52 -22.27 -6.08
N CYS A 130 -14.67 -21.80 -5.17
CA CYS A 130 -13.60 -20.84 -5.44
C CYS A 130 -12.31 -21.56 -5.83
N ASP A 131 -12.25 -22.07 -7.06
CA ASP A 131 -11.06 -22.75 -7.61
C ASP A 131 -10.05 -21.79 -8.28
N GLY A 132 -10.35 -20.49 -8.30
CA GLY A 132 -9.50 -19.47 -8.91
C GLY A 132 -9.42 -19.52 -10.44
N GLY A 133 -10.28 -20.32 -11.10
CA GLY A 133 -10.39 -20.43 -12.54
C GLY A 133 -11.62 -19.71 -13.10
N THR A 134 -11.48 -19.09 -14.26
CA THR A 134 -12.61 -18.85 -15.16
C THR A 134 -12.74 -20.10 -16.05
N GLY A 135 -13.74 -20.94 -15.81
CA GLY A 135 -13.93 -22.17 -16.59
C GLY A 135 -14.08 -21.90 -18.11
N PRO A 136 -13.55 -22.78 -18.99
CA PRO A 136 -13.59 -22.60 -20.44
C PRO A 136 -14.92 -23.07 -21.07
N THR A 137 -15.36 -22.37 -22.13
CA THR A 137 -16.38 -22.84 -23.08
C THR A 137 -15.85 -24.07 -23.85
N PRO A 138 -16.63 -25.17 -24.00
CA PRO A 138 -16.20 -26.34 -24.77
C PRO A 138 -16.42 -26.11 -26.27
N THR A 139 -15.41 -26.36 -27.09
CA THR A 139 -15.54 -26.40 -28.56
C THR A 139 -14.90 -27.69 -29.10
N PRO A 140 -15.53 -28.37 -30.08
CA PRO A 140 -15.45 -29.82 -30.21
C PRO A 140 -14.24 -30.33 -31.00
N THR A 141 -13.91 -31.59 -30.71
CA THR A 141 -12.85 -32.40 -31.30
C THR A 141 -13.12 -32.72 -32.77
N THR A 142 -12.11 -32.51 -33.62
CA THR A 142 -11.99 -33.24 -34.90
C THR A 142 -10.55 -33.72 -35.09
N SER A 143 -10.39 -35.05 -35.07
CA SER A 143 -9.25 -35.78 -35.68
C SER A 143 -9.44 -35.81 -37.21
N PRO A 144 -8.38 -35.83 -38.03
CA PRO A 144 -7.92 -37.14 -38.56
C PRO A 144 -6.41 -37.30 -38.80
N THR A 145 -5.94 -38.53 -38.54
CA THR A 145 -4.99 -39.40 -39.30
C THR A 145 -3.86 -38.84 -40.19
N GLY A 146 -2.62 -39.20 -39.81
CA GLY A 146 -1.70 -40.11 -40.54
C GLY A 146 -1.13 -39.72 -41.92
N GLY A 147 0.20 -39.54 -42.00
CA GLY A 147 1.00 -39.55 -43.24
C GLY A 147 2.52 -39.49 -42.96
N PRO A 148 3.39 -40.08 -43.81
CA PRO A 148 4.59 -40.79 -43.36
C PRO A 148 5.90 -39.98 -43.32
N THR A 149 6.84 -40.54 -42.56
CA THR A 149 8.26 -40.17 -42.37
C THR A 149 9.09 -40.10 -43.67
N PRO A 150 9.97 -39.10 -43.82
CA PRO A 150 11.16 -39.21 -44.66
C PRO A 150 12.46 -39.35 -43.84
N THR A 151 13.34 -40.20 -44.38
CA THR A 151 14.72 -40.57 -44.03
C THR A 151 15.68 -39.38 -43.82
N PRO A 152 16.71 -39.51 -42.94
CA PRO A 152 17.60 -38.41 -42.55
C PRO A 152 18.61 -38.00 -43.65
N THR A 153 18.88 -36.70 -43.75
CA THR A 153 19.91 -36.06 -44.60
C THR A 153 20.70 -35.08 -43.69
N PRO A 154 22.03 -34.90 -43.88
CA PRO A 154 22.97 -34.73 -42.78
C PRO A 154 23.00 -33.33 -42.16
N THR A 155 23.41 -33.33 -40.89
CA THR A 155 23.64 -32.20 -39.99
C THR A 155 24.56 -31.12 -40.58
N PRO A 156 24.14 -29.85 -40.69
CA PRO A 156 25.06 -28.73 -40.71
C PRO A 156 25.42 -28.34 -39.28
N SER A 157 26.73 -28.24 -39.03
CA SER A 157 27.33 -27.71 -37.81
C SER A 157 26.82 -26.28 -37.53
N LEU A 158 26.15 -26.09 -36.40
CA LEU A 158 25.81 -24.76 -35.90
C LEU A 158 27.03 -24.16 -35.21
N SER A 159 27.70 -23.26 -35.91
CA SER A 159 28.54 -22.24 -35.28
C SER A 159 27.64 -21.28 -34.49
N PRO A 160 27.96 -20.90 -33.24
CA PRO A 160 27.10 -20.04 -32.43
C PRO A 160 26.94 -18.68 -33.11
N THR A 161 25.72 -18.36 -33.53
CA THR A 161 25.37 -17.01 -33.96
C THR A 161 25.42 -16.10 -32.74
N PRO A 162 26.17 -14.98 -32.77
CA PRO A 162 26.19 -14.04 -31.66
C PRO A 162 24.79 -13.46 -31.45
N THR A 163 24.33 -13.49 -30.21
CA THR A 163 23.15 -12.76 -29.73
C THR A 163 23.21 -11.31 -30.24
N PRO A 164 22.16 -10.78 -30.90
CA PRO A 164 22.16 -9.38 -31.27
C PRO A 164 22.21 -8.53 -30.00
N THR A 165 23.33 -7.82 -29.82
CA THR A 165 23.47 -6.73 -28.87
C THR A 165 22.41 -5.69 -29.20
N PRO A 166 21.57 -5.25 -28.24
CA PRO A 166 20.65 -4.13 -28.47
C PRO A 166 21.45 -2.91 -28.90
N THR A 167 21.25 -2.47 -30.14
CA THR A 167 21.80 -1.24 -30.69
C THR A 167 21.01 -0.06 -30.12
N GLY A 168 21.33 0.31 -28.90
CA GLY A 168 20.91 1.54 -28.26
C GLY A 168 22.01 1.96 -27.29
N GLY A 169 22.38 3.24 -27.28
CA GLY A 169 23.25 3.76 -26.22
C GLY A 169 22.69 3.42 -24.83
N PRO A 170 23.48 3.57 -23.75
CA PRO A 170 23.01 3.24 -22.40
C PRO A 170 21.66 3.92 -22.14
N VAL A 171 20.60 3.12 -22.02
CA VAL A 171 19.25 3.63 -21.80
C VAL A 171 19.23 4.23 -20.39
N LYS A 172 19.04 5.54 -20.29
CA LYS A 172 18.99 6.22 -19.00
C LYS A 172 17.78 5.77 -18.22
N VAL A 173 17.96 5.41 -16.95
CA VAL A 173 16.89 4.87 -16.07
C VAL A 173 15.71 5.83 -15.98
N LEU A 174 15.97 7.13 -15.85
CA LEU A 174 14.92 8.16 -15.78
C LEU A 174 14.08 8.30 -17.06
N GLY A 175 14.55 7.75 -18.19
CA GLY A 175 13.77 7.64 -19.43
C GLY A 175 12.77 6.49 -19.43
N GLN A 176 12.99 5.45 -18.61
CA GLN A 176 12.17 4.23 -18.56
C GLN A 176 11.06 4.29 -17.51
N VAL A 177 11.30 5.02 -16.41
CA VAL A 177 10.40 5.05 -15.25
C VAL A 177 10.05 6.46 -14.83
N SER A 178 8.83 6.64 -14.36
CA SER A 178 8.48 7.79 -13.55
C SER A 178 8.94 7.56 -12.13
N THR A 179 9.67 8.53 -11.62
CA THR A 179 10.32 8.46 -10.31
C THR A 179 9.65 9.46 -9.40
N VAL A 180 9.24 8.98 -8.23
CA VAL A 180 8.67 9.81 -7.18
C VAL A 180 9.42 9.54 -5.89
N GLY A 181 9.79 10.60 -5.19
CA GLY A 181 10.86 10.59 -4.20
C GLY A 181 12.07 11.36 -4.69
N ARG A 182 13.05 11.55 -3.81
CA ARG A 182 14.30 12.22 -4.14
C ARG A 182 15.34 11.19 -4.53
N VAL A 183 15.96 11.38 -5.69
CA VAL A 183 16.94 10.46 -6.25
C VAL A 183 18.15 11.19 -6.80
N ARG A 184 19.31 10.54 -6.78
CA ARG A 184 20.50 11.01 -7.51
C ARG A 184 20.63 10.23 -8.80
N ASP A 185 20.71 10.93 -9.94
CA ASP A 185 20.92 10.31 -11.25
C ASP A 185 22.41 10.03 -11.50
N ASN A 186 22.76 8.76 -11.70
CA ASN A 186 24.09 8.32 -12.09
C ASN A 186 24.17 7.93 -13.58
N GLY A 187 23.15 8.26 -14.37
CA GLY A 187 23.02 7.96 -15.79
C GLY A 187 22.36 6.61 -16.05
N THR A 188 23.06 5.52 -15.71
CA THR A 188 22.58 4.14 -15.89
C THR A 188 21.90 3.56 -14.65
N SER A 189 21.88 4.30 -13.56
CA SER A 189 21.19 3.94 -12.33
C SER A 189 20.79 5.20 -11.56
N VAL A 190 19.90 5.03 -10.60
CA VAL A 190 19.51 6.09 -9.66
C VAL A 190 19.75 5.62 -8.24
N GLN A 191 20.27 6.52 -7.40
CA GLN A 191 20.47 6.29 -5.97
C GLN A 191 19.42 7.00 -5.13
N PHE A 192 19.06 6.40 -3.99
CA PHE A 192 18.01 6.93 -3.11
C PHE A 192 18.18 6.44 -1.66
N THR A 193 17.76 7.27 -0.71
CA THR A 193 17.83 6.99 0.73
C THR A 193 16.51 7.31 1.44
N TRP A 194 15.83 8.37 1.03
CA TRP A 194 14.54 8.78 1.59
C TRP A 194 13.49 7.66 1.51
N PRO A 195 12.70 7.46 2.58
CA PRO A 195 11.67 6.43 2.63
C PRO A 195 10.57 6.64 1.57
N GLY A 196 9.88 5.57 1.19
CA GLY A 196 8.74 5.65 0.28
C GLY A 196 9.05 6.02 -1.17
N THR A 197 10.33 6.18 -1.55
CA THR A 197 10.76 6.41 -2.94
C THR A 197 10.25 5.26 -3.82
N TYR A 198 9.64 5.57 -4.96
CA TYR A 198 9.11 4.58 -5.88
C TYR A 198 9.33 4.91 -7.35
N PHE A 199 9.30 3.84 -8.15
CA PHE A 199 9.47 3.86 -9.59
C PHE A 199 8.28 3.18 -10.26
N GLU A 200 7.63 3.87 -11.19
CA GLU A 200 6.54 3.32 -11.99
C GLU A 200 6.96 3.26 -13.46
N GLY A 201 6.76 2.12 -14.10
CA GLY A 201 7.04 1.91 -15.52
C GLY A 201 5.94 1.13 -16.22
N ARG A 202 6.08 1.04 -17.54
CA ARG A 202 5.17 0.28 -18.40
C ARG A 202 5.96 -0.65 -19.30
N PHE A 203 5.41 -1.83 -19.57
CA PHE A 203 6.00 -2.78 -20.51
C PHE A 203 4.90 -3.51 -21.27
N ARG A 204 5.25 -4.09 -22.41
CA ARG A 204 4.40 -5.03 -23.15
C ARG A 204 5.10 -6.39 -23.21
N GLY A 205 4.41 -7.47 -22.85
CA GLY A 205 4.95 -8.82 -22.86
C GLY A 205 4.47 -9.65 -21.68
N THR A 206 5.10 -10.79 -21.44
CA THR A 206 4.71 -11.77 -20.40
C THR A 206 5.55 -11.67 -19.12
N GLY A 207 6.45 -10.70 -19.03
CA GLY A 207 7.31 -10.51 -17.87
C GLY A 207 8.19 -9.25 -17.94
N VAL A 208 8.68 -8.86 -16.77
CA VAL A 208 9.57 -7.70 -16.57
C VAL A 208 10.59 -8.01 -15.47
N GLY A 209 11.83 -7.57 -15.69
CA GLY A 209 12.94 -7.59 -14.75
C GLY A 209 13.17 -6.21 -14.15
N LEU A 210 13.38 -6.17 -12.83
CA LEU A 210 13.77 -4.98 -12.08
C LEU A 210 15.24 -5.09 -11.69
N VAL A 211 16.08 -4.22 -12.24
CA VAL A 211 17.54 -4.25 -12.03
C VAL A 211 17.87 -3.52 -10.73
N LEU A 212 18.41 -4.23 -9.75
CA LEU A 212 18.66 -3.74 -8.40
C LEU A 212 20.12 -3.97 -8.00
N ASN A 213 20.67 -3.02 -7.24
CA ASN A 213 21.91 -3.17 -6.50
C ASN A 213 21.71 -2.57 -5.11
N ASP A 214 20.98 -3.29 -4.27
CA ASP A 214 20.60 -2.80 -2.94
C ASP A 214 20.54 -3.93 -1.91
N SER A 215 21.56 -4.02 -1.06
CA SER A 215 21.64 -4.94 0.08
C SER A 215 21.17 -4.30 1.40
N THR A 216 20.55 -3.12 1.34
CA THR A 216 20.10 -2.35 2.52
C THR A 216 18.57 -2.34 2.63
N ASN A 217 17.86 -2.14 1.53
CA ASN A 217 16.45 -1.80 1.56
C ASN A 217 15.52 -2.95 1.17
N ASP A 218 14.31 -2.87 1.73
CA ASP A 218 13.20 -3.73 1.39
C ASP A 218 12.23 -3.00 0.48
N TYR A 219 11.55 -3.76 -0.38
CA TYR A 219 10.67 -3.23 -1.40
C TYR A 219 9.38 -4.01 -1.50
N VAL A 220 8.35 -3.34 -2.01
CA VAL A 220 7.18 -3.99 -2.58
C VAL A 220 7.23 -3.85 -4.10
N VAL A 221 6.96 -4.95 -4.80
CA VAL A 221 6.80 -4.98 -6.26
C VAL A 221 5.33 -5.19 -6.58
N GLN A 222 4.78 -4.34 -7.43
CA GLN A 222 3.41 -4.42 -7.88
C GLN A 222 3.38 -4.47 -9.40
N VAL A 223 2.49 -5.30 -9.95
CA VAL A 223 2.15 -5.32 -11.37
C VAL A 223 0.65 -5.11 -11.49
N ASP A 224 0.24 -4.14 -12.31
CA ASP A 224 -1.18 -3.76 -12.50
C ASP A 224 -1.91 -3.48 -11.18
N GLY A 225 -1.21 -2.83 -10.25
CA GLY A 225 -1.69 -2.48 -8.92
C GLY A 225 -1.72 -3.63 -7.91
N ALA A 226 -1.50 -4.88 -8.34
CA ALA A 226 -1.43 -6.03 -7.44
C ALA A 226 0.00 -6.23 -6.92
N THR A 227 0.17 -6.40 -5.62
CA THR A 227 1.46 -6.80 -5.04
C THR A 227 1.81 -8.22 -5.47
N VAL A 228 2.92 -8.36 -6.19
CA VAL A 228 3.44 -9.65 -6.68
C VAL A 228 4.64 -10.13 -5.87
N ALA A 229 5.34 -9.23 -5.17
CA ALA A 229 6.48 -9.60 -4.33
C ALA A 229 6.74 -8.59 -3.20
N THR A 230 7.36 -9.07 -2.13
CA THR A 230 8.16 -8.26 -1.20
C THR A 230 9.61 -8.71 -1.34
N LEU A 231 10.51 -7.78 -1.62
CA LEU A 231 11.94 -8.04 -1.72
C LEU A 231 12.60 -7.62 -0.43
N VAL A 232 13.43 -8.50 0.13
CA VAL A 232 14.14 -8.28 1.39
C VAL A 232 15.63 -8.17 1.08
N THR A 233 16.20 -6.96 1.12
CA THR A 233 17.62 -6.68 0.80
C THR A 233 18.12 -7.44 -0.43
N PRO A 234 17.57 -7.18 -1.63
CA PRO A 234 17.78 -8.01 -2.82
C PRO A 234 19.23 -8.09 -3.33
N GLY A 235 20.11 -7.20 -2.87
CA GLY A 235 21.49 -7.13 -3.32
C GLY A 235 21.60 -6.76 -4.80
N ARG A 236 22.67 -7.22 -5.46
CA ARG A 236 22.84 -7.07 -6.91
C ARG A 236 22.07 -8.17 -7.63
N THR A 237 20.98 -7.82 -8.31
CA THR A 237 20.13 -8.79 -9.00
C THR A 237 19.30 -8.16 -10.12
N THR A 238 18.73 -8.99 -10.98
CA THR A 238 17.53 -8.62 -11.75
C THR A 238 16.38 -9.46 -11.21
N TYR A 239 15.45 -8.83 -10.50
CA TYR A 239 14.28 -9.51 -9.99
C TYR A 239 13.24 -9.66 -11.11
N TRP A 240 12.95 -10.89 -11.52
CA TRP A 240 12.03 -11.17 -12.62
C TRP A 240 10.62 -11.48 -12.13
N VAL A 241 9.64 -10.73 -12.64
CA VAL A 241 8.22 -11.10 -12.61
C VAL A 241 7.89 -11.71 -13.98
N ARG A 242 7.47 -12.98 -14.01
CA ARG A 242 7.16 -13.74 -15.23
C ARG A 242 5.80 -14.44 -15.12
N GLY A 243 5.35 -15.01 -16.23
CA GLY A 243 4.09 -15.76 -16.29
C GLY A 243 2.86 -14.85 -16.32
N LEU A 244 3.03 -13.59 -16.74
CA LEU A 244 1.94 -12.67 -16.97
C LEU A 244 1.25 -13.00 -18.30
N ALA A 245 -0.02 -12.59 -18.42
CA ALA A 245 -0.70 -12.61 -19.70
C ALA A 245 0.09 -11.79 -20.73
N SER A 246 -0.04 -12.11 -22.02
CA SER A 246 0.54 -11.24 -23.05
C SER A 246 -0.29 -9.95 -23.13
N GLY A 247 0.34 -8.79 -22.92
CA GLY A 247 -0.34 -7.51 -23.01
C GLY A 247 0.50 -6.35 -22.52
N ASP A 248 -0.12 -5.17 -22.43
CA ASP A 248 0.44 -4.00 -21.76
C ASP A 248 0.25 -4.13 -20.26
N HIS A 249 1.31 -3.87 -19.50
CA HIS A 249 1.34 -3.94 -18.04
C HIS A 249 1.96 -2.68 -17.45
N THR A 250 1.61 -2.41 -16.20
CA THR A 250 2.27 -1.45 -15.32
C THR A 250 3.10 -2.20 -14.29
N VAL A 251 4.24 -1.64 -13.90
CA VAL A 251 5.06 -2.15 -12.80
C VAL A 251 5.41 -1.01 -11.86
N ARG A 252 5.33 -1.27 -10.56
CA ARG A 252 5.74 -0.34 -9.50
C ARG A 252 6.70 -1.02 -8.55
N LEU A 253 7.85 -0.39 -8.31
CA LEU A 253 8.79 -0.75 -7.26
C LEU A 253 8.75 0.36 -6.21
N ALA A 254 8.39 0.04 -4.98
CA ALA A 254 8.36 1.03 -3.90
C ALA A 254 9.21 0.59 -2.71
N LYS A 255 10.07 1.49 -2.26
CA LYS A 255 10.93 1.32 -1.10
C LYS A 255 10.11 1.37 0.19
N ARG A 256 10.28 0.35 1.03
CA ARG A 256 9.62 0.21 2.33
C ARG A 256 10.45 0.83 3.45
N THR A 257 11.74 0.50 3.46
CA THR A 257 12.67 0.79 4.55
C THR A 257 13.02 2.27 4.64
N GLU A 258 13.31 2.75 5.84
CA GLU A 258 14.05 4.00 6.08
C GLU A 258 15.55 3.69 6.18
N SER A 259 16.40 4.36 5.38
CA SER A 259 17.82 3.98 5.26
C SER A 259 18.78 5.16 5.11
N PRO A 260 18.83 6.08 6.10
CA PRO A 260 19.65 7.29 6.00
C PRO A 260 21.14 7.00 5.74
N TYR A 261 21.66 5.86 6.20
CA TYR A 261 23.07 5.46 6.08
C TYR A 261 23.35 4.39 5.01
N GLY A 262 22.35 3.97 4.23
CA GLY A 262 22.55 2.95 3.20
C GLY A 262 21.69 3.25 1.97
N ALA A 263 22.34 3.84 0.96
CA ALA A 263 21.69 4.18 -0.29
C ALA A 263 21.37 2.94 -1.11
N GLY A 264 20.15 2.90 -1.64
CA GLY A 264 19.74 1.95 -2.64
C GLY A 264 20.11 2.38 -4.04
N GLU A 265 20.20 1.42 -4.95
CA GLU A 265 20.42 1.69 -6.37
C GLU A 265 19.48 0.87 -7.27
N PHE A 266 18.82 1.57 -8.20
CA PHE A 266 17.93 0.98 -9.19
C PHE A 266 18.45 1.24 -10.61
N GLY A 267 18.66 0.17 -11.37
CA GLY A 267 19.18 0.17 -12.73
C GLY A 267 18.12 0.16 -13.83
N GLY A 268 16.84 0.33 -13.49
CA GLY A 268 15.75 0.38 -14.45
C GLY A 268 15.07 -0.97 -14.72
N LEU A 269 14.34 -1.01 -15.84
CA LEU A 269 13.50 -2.14 -16.24
C LEU A 269 14.09 -2.86 -17.46
N VAL A 270 13.91 -4.18 -17.48
CA VAL A 270 14.23 -5.04 -18.63
C VAL A 270 13.00 -5.85 -18.98
N ALA A 271 12.56 -5.84 -20.22
CA ALA A 271 11.44 -6.70 -20.64
C ALA A 271 11.90 -8.16 -20.73
N ASP A 272 11.03 -9.11 -20.41
CA ASP A 272 11.32 -10.53 -20.67
C ASP A 272 11.39 -10.81 -22.18
N SER A 273 11.88 -11.99 -22.57
CA SER A 273 12.06 -12.34 -23.98
C SER A 273 10.80 -12.09 -24.82
N GLY A 274 10.95 -11.34 -25.91
CA GLY A 274 9.84 -10.95 -26.80
C GLY A 274 9.00 -9.77 -26.31
N GLY A 275 9.30 -9.21 -25.14
CA GLY A 275 8.66 -8.02 -24.60
C GLY A 275 9.38 -6.71 -24.96
N THR A 276 8.79 -5.59 -24.56
CA THR A 276 9.37 -4.25 -24.72
C THR A 276 9.02 -3.34 -23.55
N ILE A 277 9.93 -2.45 -23.17
CA ILE A 277 9.65 -1.37 -22.22
C ILE A 277 8.95 -0.23 -22.98
N LEU A 278 7.80 0.19 -22.46
CA LEU A 278 6.98 1.24 -23.05
C LEU A 278 7.34 2.60 -22.48
N ALA A 279 6.76 3.66 -23.05
CA ALA A 279 6.86 4.99 -22.48
C ALA A 279 6.38 4.99 -21.01
N LYS A 280 7.18 5.58 -20.13
CA LYS A 280 6.85 5.72 -18.71
C LYS A 280 5.51 6.42 -18.49
N PRO A 281 4.76 6.07 -17.43
CA PRO A 281 3.50 6.76 -17.11
C PRO A 281 3.78 8.24 -16.77
N ALA A 282 2.81 9.13 -17.02
CA ALA A 282 2.91 10.51 -16.53
C ALA A 282 2.81 10.55 -15.00
N LEU A 283 3.46 11.54 -14.38
CA LEU A 283 3.19 11.86 -12.97
C LEU A 283 1.73 12.25 -12.80
N ARG A 284 1.17 11.95 -11.63
CA ARG A 284 -0.18 12.36 -11.25
C ARG A 284 -0.19 13.89 -11.11
N SER A 285 -1.32 14.51 -11.49
CA SER A 285 -1.48 15.97 -11.34
C SER A 285 -1.51 16.41 -9.87
N ARG A 286 -2.02 15.54 -9.00
CA ARG A 286 -2.04 15.74 -7.55
C ARG A 286 -0.72 15.28 -6.96
N GLN A 287 -0.14 16.12 -6.11
CA GLN A 287 1.15 15.89 -5.50
C GLN A 287 1.11 16.32 -4.03
N MET A 288 1.70 15.49 -3.16
CA MET A 288 1.78 15.74 -1.73
C MET A 288 3.20 15.54 -1.23
N GLU A 289 3.66 16.38 -0.31
CA GLU A 289 4.92 16.14 0.40
C GLU A 289 4.64 15.91 1.88
N PHE A 290 5.23 14.87 2.44
CA PHE A 290 5.19 14.54 3.85
C PHE A 290 6.58 14.73 4.44
N ILE A 291 6.67 15.60 5.44
CA ILE A 291 7.91 15.97 6.12
C ILE A 291 7.76 15.55 7.57
N GLY A 292 8.70 14.77 8.11
CA GLY A 292 8.55 14.37 9.50
C GLY A 292 9.61 13.46 10.07
N ASP A 293 9.24 12.84 11.17
CA ASP A 293 10.07 11.91 11.92
C ASP A 293 9.64 10.45 11.69
N SER A 294 9.77 9.61 12.72
CA SER A 294 9.51 8.17 12.69
C SER A 294 8.06 7.84 12.37
N TRP A 295 7.10 8.70 12.77
CA TRP A 295 5.70 8.51 12.43
C TRP A 295 5.47 8.72 10.93
N THR A 296 6.15 9.68 10.32
CA THR A 296 6.04 9.92 8.88
C THR A 296 6.81 8.86 8.08
N ALA A 297 7.90 8.31 8.63
CA ALA A 297 8.68 7.23 8.00
C ALA A 297 8.00 5.85 8.04
N GLY A 298 7.02 5.64 8.92
CA GLY A 298 6.38 4.33 9.15
C GLY A 298 7.22 3.41 10.04
N TYR A 299 7.94 3.96 11.02
CA TYR A 299 8.84 3.22 11.89
C TYR A 299 8.14 2.04 12.58
N GLY A 300 8.53 0.81 12.22
CA GLY A 300 8.04 -0.39 12.89
C GLY A 300 6.55 -0.68 12.71
N ASP A 301 5.89 -0.05 11.74
CA ASP A 301 4.45 -0.12 11.52
C ASP A 301 3.91 -1.51 11.19
N MET A 302 4.74 -2.36 10.58
CA MET A 302 4.41 -3.74 10.23
C MET A 302 4.58 -4.71 11.40
N SER A 303 5.16 -4.27 12.52
CA SER A 303 5.34 -5.14 13.68
C SER A 303 4.01 -5.43 14.37
N THR A 304 3.91 -6.64 14.92
CA THR A 304 2.81 -7.05 15.81
C THR A 304 3.22 -6.99 17.28
N THR A 305 4.45 -6.59 17.57
CA THR A 305 5.02 -6.45 18.91
C THR A 305 5.84 -5.17 19.03
N ARG A 306 5.88 -4.59 20.22
CA ARG A 306 6.69 -3.39 20.49
C ARG A 306 8.18 -3.70 20.55
N ASP A 307 8.56 -4.84 21.10
CA ASP A 307 9.93 -5.34 20.99
C ASP A 307 10.09 -6.02 19.63
N CYS A 308 10.92 -5.43 18.78
CA CYS A 308 11.17 -5.92 17.43
C CYS A 308 12.50 -6.66 17.30
N ASN A 309 13.29 -6.79 18.37
CA ASN A 309 14.63 -7.37 18.26
C ASN A 309 14.61 -8.82 17.76
N SER A 310 13.58 -9.58 18.12
CA SER A 310 13.42 -10.98 17.72
C SER A 310 12.71 -11.20 16.39
N ASN A 311 12.15 -10.15 15.76
CA ASN A 311 11.36 -10.26 14.52
C ASN A 311 11.98 -9.49 13.34
N GLY A 312 13.31 -9.36 13.32
CA GLY A 312 14.06 -8.68 12.26
C GLY A 312 14.38 -7.21 12.55
N GLY A 313 14.00 -6.72 13.73
CA GLY A 313 14.24 -5.34 14.13
C GLY A 313 13.32 -4.36 13.40
N VAL A 314 13.50 -3.08 13.73
CA VAL A 314 12.76 -1.97 13.13
C VAL A 314 12.84 -1.98 11.60
N THR A 315 14.05 -2.18 11.05
CA THR A 315 14.30 -2.14 9.60
C THR A 315 13.35 -3.04 8.79
N ARG A 316 13.09 -4.26 9.27
CA ARG A 316 12.22 -5.23 8.58
C ARG A 316 10.74 -5.00 8.84
N ASN A 317 10.44 -4.29 9.92
CA ASN A 317 9.08 -3.94 10.32
C ASN A 317 8.66 -2.53 9.88
N THR A 318 9.51 -1.77 9.19
CA THR A 318 9.17 -0.45 8.65
C THR A 318 8.69 -0.56 7.21
N ASN A 319 7.55 0.06 6.90
CA ASN A 319 7.02 0.15 5.55
C ASN A 319 6.37 1.51 5.23
N ALA A 320 7.19 2.44 4.74
CA ALA A 320 6.76 3.76 4.30
C ALA A 320 5.64 3.76 3.25
N ASP A 321 5.44 2.68 2.48
CA ASP A 321 4.36 2.57 1.48
C ASP A 321 2.97 2.35 2.11
N VAL A 322 2.91 1.99 3.40
CA VAL A 322 1.67 1.87 4.18
C VAL A 322 1.63 2.81 5.39
N ALA A 323 2.62 3.70 5.52
CA ALA A 323 2.55 4.81 6.45
C ALA A 323 1.45 5.80 6.06
N PHE A 324 0.95 6.55 7.05
CA PHE A 324 -0.23 7.41 6.89
C PHE A 324 -0.13 8.40 5.72
N GLY A 325 1.08 8.89 5.43
CA GLY A 325 1.32 9.81 4.31
C GLY A 325 1.09 9.15 2.95
N ALA A 326 1.66 7.97 2.72
CA ALA A 326 1.43 7.20 1.50
C ALA A 326 -0.04 6.79 1.36
N LEU A 327 -0.69 6.36 2.45
CA LEU A 327 -2.10 5.98 2.45
C LEU A 327 -3.00 7.18 2.08
N THR A 328 -2.76 8.34 2.68
CA THR A 328 -3.48 9.59 2.37
C THR A 328 -3.31 9.94 0.89
N ALA A 329 -2.09 9.97 0.38
CA ALA A 329 -1.82 10.32 -1.02
C ALA A 329 -2.49 9.35 -2.01
N LYS A 330 -2.43 8.04 -1.74
CA LYS A 330 -3.12 7.02 -2.54
C LYS A 330 -4.64 7.25 -2.55
N GLY A 331 -5.23 7.61 -1.41
CA GLY A 331 -6.66 7.95 -1.30
C GLY A 331 -7.08 9.15 -2.16
N PHE A 332 -6.17 10.08 -2.45
CA PHE A 332 -6.39 11.20 -3.36
C PHE A 332 -5.91 10.94 -4.79
N ASN A 333 -5.36 9.76 -5.11
CA ASN A 333 -4.63 9.50 -6.35
C ASN A 333 -3.57 10.59 -6.62
N ALA A 334 -2.74 10.84 -5.60
CA ALA A 334 -1.64 11.79 -5.64
C ALA A 334 -0.28 11.08 -5.63
N ASP A 335 0.69 11.64 -6.35
CA ASP A 335 2.09 11.29 -6.13
C ASP A 335 2.55 11.86 -4.79
N TYR A 336 3.50 11.21 -4.12
CA TYR A 336 3.93 11.61 -2.79
C TYR A 336 5.43 11.50 -2.58
N GLN A 337 6.01 12.47 -1.87
CA GLN A 337 7.36 12.34 -1.30
C GLN A 337 7.26 12.19 0.22
N ILE A 338 7.93 11.18 0.77
CA ILE A 338 8.12 11.02 2.22
C ILE A 338 9.55 11.43 2.55
N ASN A 339 9.70 12.67 2.97
CA ASN A 339 10.96 13.24 3.42
C ASN A 339 10.98 13.16 4.95
N ALA A 340 11.29 11.98 5.47
CA ALA A 340 11.23 11.69 6.90
C ALA A 340 12.53 11.09 7.45
N TRP A 341 12.80 11.36 8.73
CA TRP A 341 13.92 10.76 9.46
C TRP A 341 13.58 10.51 10.94
N SER A 342 13.45 9.24 11.31
CA SER A 342 13.26 8.77 12.69
C SER A 342 14.27 9.34 13.67
N GLY A 343 13.75 9.82 14.80
CA GLY A 343 14.55 10.42 15.87
C GLY A 343 14.95 11.88 15.62
N MET A 344 14.82 12.42 14.40
CA MET A 344 15.15 13.82 14.14
C MET A 344 14.01 14.77 14.52
N GLY A 345 14.36 15.95 15.02
CA GLY A 345 13.39 17.02 15.29
C GLY A 345 13.69 18.30 14.52
N MET A 346 12.95 19.36 14.86
CA MET A 346 13.10 20.68 14.24
C MET A 346 14.34 21.40 14.74
N VAL A 347 14.59 21.36 16.05
CA VAL A 347 15.78 21.94 16.70
C VAL A 347 16.50 20.95 17.59
N ARG A 348 15.78 19.97 18.14
CA ARG A 348 16.26 18.96 19.07
C ARG A 348 15.82 17.57 18.62
N ASN A 349 16.74 16.62 18.60
CA ASN A 349 16.44 15.22 18.28
C ASN A 349 16.07 14.44 19.54
N TYR A 350 15.62 13.20 19.34
CA TYR A 350 15.18 12.32 20.42
C TYR A 350 16.26 12.24 21.52
N ASN A 351 15.85 12.51 22.76
CA ASN A 351 16.73 12.52 23.93
C ASN A 351 17.97 13.42 23.80
N GLY A 352 17.92 14.49 23.01
CA GLY A 352 19.02 15.46 22.87
C GLY A 352 20.23 14.93 22.09
N GLN A 353 20.03 13.90 21.26
CA GLN A 353 21.11 13.25 20.52
C GLN A 353 21.61 14.08 19.33
N GLY A 354 22.93 14.11 19.13
CA GLY A 354 23.57 14.76 17.99
C GLY A 354 23.44 16.29 17.97
N THR A 355 24.12 16.92 17.02
CA THR A 355 24.11 18.40 16.84
C THR A 355 23.31 18.84 15.60
N ASP A 356 23.10 17.93 14.66
CA ASP A 356 22.28 18.18 13.48
C ASP A 356 20.79 18.07 13.81
N ASN A 357 19.92 18.52 12.91
CA ASN A 357 18.47 18.36 13.02
C ASN A 357 17.88 18.13 11.63
N PHE A 358 16.58 17.84 11.53
CA PHE A 358 15.95 17.49 10.26
C PHE A 358 16.20 18.55 9.17
N ARG A 359 16.24 19.85 9.55
CA ARG A 359 16.47 20.96 8.60
C ARG A 359 17.86 20.92 7.97
N THR A 360 18.85 20.29 8.59
CA THR A 360 20.19 20.06 8.02
C THR A 360 20.09 19.25 6.72
N TYR A 361 19.20 18.27 6.66
CA TYR A 361 19.10 17.32 5.56
C TYR A 361 17.92 17.60 4.63
N TYR A 362 16.96 18.45 5.01
CA TYR A 362 15.77 18.70 4.19
C TYR A 362 16.07 19.21 2.77
N ASP A 363 17.22 19.82 2.51
CA ASP A 363 17.57 20.32 1.19
C ASP A 363 18.36 19.32 0.35
N THR A 364 18.67 18.13 0.86
CA THR A 364 19.56 17.18 0.19
C THR A 364 18.79 16.15 -0.64
N ASP A 365 19.43 15.68 -1.70
CA ASP A 365 18.91 14.60 -2.55
C ASP A 365 18.93 13.25 -1.82
N LEU A 366 19.96 13.01 -1.01
CA LEU A 366 20.17 11.83 -0.18
C LEU A 366 20.47 12.20 1.28
N GLN A 367 20.19 11.31 2.21
CA GLN A 367 20.38 11.47 3.66
C GLN A 367 21.81 11.11 4.12
N ALA A 368 22.15 11.59 5.33
CA ALA A 368 23.33 11.24 6.13
C ALA A 368 24.64 11.10 5.34
N ALA A 369 25.24 9.91 5.31
CA ALA A 369 26.55 9.65 4.69
C ALA A 369 26.60 10.00 3.19
N TYR A 370 25.45 10.17 2.55
CA TYR A 370 25.32 10.48 1.13
C TYR A 370 24.88 11.92 0.85
N SER A 371 24.69 12.75 1.88
CA SER A 371 24.15 14.10 1.78
C SER A 371 25.17 15.11 1.26
N SER A 372 25.60 14.96 0.01
CA SER A 372 26.63 15.77 -0.63
C SER A 372 26.08 16.74 -1.68
N GLN A 373 24.81 16.62 -2.06
CA GLN A 373 24.19 17.44 -3.10
C GLN A 373 22.83 17.95 -2.65
N ALA A 374 22.49 19.16 -3.10
CA ALA A 374 21.14 19.68 -2.94
C ALA A 374 20.18 18.94 -3.88
N TRP A 375 18.96 18.68 -3.41
CA TRP A 375 17.89 18.16 -4.25
C TRP A 375 17.46 19.24 -5.27
N PRO A 376 17.66 19.02 -6.59
CA PRO A 376 17.45 20.07 -7.59
C PRO A 376 15.96 20.32 -7.93
N VAL A 377 15.04 20.08 -6.98
CA VAL A 377 13.56 20.17 -7.07
C VAL A 377 13.04 20.24 -8.51
N PRO A 378 12.67 19.10 -9.12
CA PRO A 378 12.19 19.06 -10.49
C PRO A 378 11.06 20.07 -10.74
N SER A 379 11.04 20.69 -11.92
CA SER A 379 9.96 21.61 -12.31
C SER A 379 8.58 20.91 -12.30
N THR A 380 8.57 19.60 -12.48
CA THR A 380 7.39 18.73 -12.41
C THR A 380 6.93 18.41 -10.99
N TRP A 381 7.68 18.80 -9.96
CA TRP A 381 7.30 18.62 -8.55
C TRP A 381 6.81 19.95 -7.95
N ARG A 382 5.49 20.04 -7.79
CA ARG A 382 4.72 21.19 -7.29
C ARG A 382 3.59 20.66 -6.38
N PRO A 383 3.92 20.20 -5.16
CA PRO A 383 2.93 19.66 -4.24
C PRO A 383 1.88 20.72 -3.90
N GLN A 384 0.60 20.38 -4.04
CA GLN A 384 -0.51 21.22 -3.60
C GLN A 384 -0.68 21.17 -2.08
N VAL A 385 -0.20 20.09 -1.43
CA VAL A 385 -0.26 19.89 0.01
C VAL A 385 1.12 19.48 0.53
N VAL A 386 1.58 20.15 1.59
CA VAL A 386 2.72 19.75 2.40
C VAL A 386 2.25 19.46 3.81
N VAL A 387 2.55 18.28 4.34
CA VAL A 387 2.21 17.87 5.70
C VAL A 387 3.50 17.78 6.50
N ILE A 388 3.53 18.43 7.67
CA ILE A 388 4.73 18.49 8.52
C ILE A 388 4.38 17.93 9.90
N GLY A 389 5.01 16.81 10.26
CA GLY A 389 4.97 16.21 11.58
C GLY A 389 6.37 16.18 12.19
N LEU A 390 6.85 17.34 12.66
CA LEU A 390 8.14 17.48 13.34
C LEU A 390 7.93 18.16 14.69
N GLY A 391 8.41 17.53 15.76
CA GLY A 391 8.30 18.05 17.12
C GLY A 391 8.22 16.97 18.17
N ILE A 392 7.85 15.74 17.80
CA ILE A 392 7.81 14.62 18.75
C ILE A 392 9.19 14.44 19.38
N ASN A 393 10.23 14.40 18.57
CA ASN A 393 11.61 14.22 19.06
C ASN A 393 12.15 15.44 19.82
N ASP A 394 11.64 16.63 19.54
CA ASP A 394 12.00 17.82 20.30
C ASP A 394 11.47 17.72 21.75
N PHE A 395 10.23 17.25 21.93
CA PHE A 395 9.48 17.39 23.20
C PHE A 395 9.16 16.09 23.94
N SER A 396 9.40 14.90 23.37
CA SER A 396 9.01 13.60 23.94
C SER A 396 9.85 13.13 25.14
N THR A 397 10.94 13.82 25.45
CA THR A 397 11.79 13.52 26.60
C THR A 397 12.06 14.78 27.42
N ALA A 398 12.43 14.61 28.70
CA ALA A 398 13.02 15.69 29.47
C ALA A 398 14.32 16.20 28.83
N LEU A 399 14.68 17.45 29.16
CA LEU A 399 15.98 18.04 28.82
C LEU A 399 17.06 17.42 29.70
N ASN A 400 18.16 16.99 29.10
CA ASN A 400 19.34 16.49 29.78
C ASN A 400 20.27 17.64 30.19
N ALA A 401 21.09 17.41 31.22
CA ALA A 401 22.15 18.33 31.58
C ALA A 401 23.17 18.49 30.44
N GLY A 402 23.58 19.72 30.16
CA GLY A 402 24.53 20.04 29.08
C GLY A 402 23.89 20.28 27.71
N GLU A 403 22.58 20.11 27.57
CA GLU A 403 21.87 20.56 26.36
C GLU A 403 21.83 22.09 26.25
N LYS A 404 21.60 22.59 25.03
CA LYS A 404 21.52 24.04 24.73
C LYS A 404 20.46 24.76 25.56
N TRP A 405 19.34 24.09 25.85
CA TRP A 405 18.21 24.67 26.58
C TRP A 405 18.22 24.16 28.01
N THR A 406 18.04 25.07 28.97
CA THR A 406 17.92 24.73 30.39
C THR A 406 16.47 24.68 30.86
N THR A 407 15.53 25.20 30.06
CA THR A 407 14.09 25.12 30.33
C THR A 407 13.28 24.74 29.09
N ILE A 408 12.10 24.15 29.31
CA ILE A 408 11.18 23.79 28.23
C ILE A 408 10.69 25.01 27.45
N ASP A 409 10.56 26.17 28.10
CA ASP A 409 10.15 27.42 27.45
C ASP A 409 11.20 27.94 26.47
N GLN A 410 12.50 27.78 26.80
CA GLN A 410 13.59 28.12 25.90
C GLN A 410 13.59 27.20 24.67
N LEU A 411 13.42 25.88 24.87
CA LEU A 411 13.30 24.93 23.77
C LEU A 411 12.09 25.29 22.89
N ALA A 412 10.94 25.55 23.50
CA ALA A 412 9.71 25.89 22.78
C ALA A 412 9.85 27.21 21.97
N ALA A 413 10.56 28.21 22.50
CA ALA A 413 10.83 29.46 21.78
C ALA A 413 11.75 29.24 20.56
N ASP A 414 12.82 28.46 20.71
CA ASP A 414 13.74 28.14 19.62
C ASP A 414 13.05 27.27 18.55
N TYR A 415 12.29 26.27 18.99
CA TYR A 415 11.44 25.44 18.12
C TYR A 415 10.51 26.30 17.27
N ARG A 416 9.73 27.20 17.88
CA ARG A 416 8.81 28.09 17.13
C ARG A 416 9.54 28.99 16.14
N THR A 417 10.71 29.51 16.51
CA THR A 417 11.54 30.34 15.62
C THR A 417 12.02 29.54 14.41
N ALA A 418 12.60 28.37 14.65
CA ALA A 418 13.07 27.48 13.59
C ALA A 418 11.93 26.99 12.69
N TYR A 419 10.78 26.65 13.27
CA TYR A 419 9.61 26.20 12.52
C TYR A 419 9.08 27.31 11.59
N ASN A 420 8.99 28.55 12.07
CA ASN A 420 8.59 29.69 11.24
C ASN A 420 9.56 29.89 10.06
N GLY A 421 10.87 29.87 10.30
CA GLY A 421 11.86 29.94 9.23
C GLY A 421 11.75 28.77 8.23
N PHE A 422 11.37 27.58 8.71
CA PHE A 422 11.12 26.43 7.83
C PHE A 422 9.86 26.61 6.98
N LEU A 423 8.78 27.16 7.54
CA LEU A 423 7.58 27.52 6.79
C LEU A 423 7.86 28.58 5.73
N ASP A 424 8.69 29.58 6.05
CA ASP A 424 9.12 30.60 5.09
C ASP A 424 9.92 29.97 3.93
N LYS A 425 10.81 29.02 4.24
CA LYS A 425 11.52 28.23 3.23
C LYS A 425 10.55 27.46 2.32
N LEU A 426 9.55 26.80 2.88
CA LEU A 426 8.56 26.05 2.08
C LEU A 426 7.69 26.97 1.22
N ARG A 427 7.33 28.15 1.74
CA ARG A 427 6.64 29.19 0.98
C ARG A 427 7.49 29.72 -0.18
N ALA A 428 8.79 29.94 0.05
CA ALA A 428 9.70 30.33 -1.03
C ALA A 428 9.86 29.22 -2.08
N ARG A 429 9.85 27.95 -1.66
CA ARG A 429 10.02 26.80 -2.55
C ARG A 429 8.78 26.50 -3.40
N TYR A 430 7.60 26.46 -2.78
CA TYR A 430 6.36 25.98 -3.40
C TYR A 430 5.31 27.08 -3.64
N GLY A 431 5.59 28.31 -3.21
CA GLY A 431 4.68 29.43 -3.36
C GLY A 431 3.54 29.44 -2.35
N SER A 432 2.73 30.50 -2.41
CA SER A 432 1.62 30.74 -1.50
C SER A 432 0.37 29.91 -1.81
N SER A 433 0.29 29.21 -2.95
CA SER A 433 -0.85 28.35 -3.31
C SER A 433 -0.88 27.02 -2.55
N THR A 434 0.28 26.55 -2.11
CA THR A 434 0.45 25.28 -1.41
C THR A 434 -0.20 25.33 -0.04
N TYR A 435 -1.00 24.33 0.32
CA TYR A 435 -1.49 24.19 1.69
C TYR A 435 -0.45 23.49 2.55
N ILE A 436 -0.22 24.00 3.76
CA ILE A 436 0.67 23.37 4.74
C ILE A 436 -0.17 22.93 5.94
N VAL A 437 -0.06 21.66 6.31
CA VAL A 437 -0.77 21.08 7.47
C VAL A 437 0.26 20.65 8.51
N LEU A 438 0.17 21.20 9.72
CA LEU A 438 1.03 20.83 10.84
C LEU A 438 0.35 19.74 11.66
N THR A 439 0.88 18.53 11.62
CA THR A 439 0.34 17.40 12.39
C THR A 439 1.11 17.20 13.68
N TYR A 440 0.41 16.95 14.79
CA TYR A 440 1.05 16.75 16.09
C TYR A 440 0.21 15.83 16.99
N PRO A 441 0.79 14.79 17.61
CA PRO A 441 0.09 13.97 18.59
C PRO A 441 0.00 14.61 19.98
N ASP A 442 -0.81 14.00 20.85
CA ASP A 442 -0.79 14.28 22.27
C ASP A 442 0.54 13.86 22.93
N LEU A 443 1.24 14.81 23.52
CA LEU A 443 2.41 14.58 24.37
C LEU A 443 2.21 15.16 25.78
N SER A 444 0.96 15.41 26.21
CA SER A 444 0.63 16.04 27.49
C SER A 444 1.13 15.25 28.71
N TYR A 445 1.37 13.95 28.56
CA TYR A 445 2.04 13.12 29.58
C TYR A 445 3.47 13.59 29.89
N GLN A 446 4.13 14.28 28.95
CA GLN A 446 5.47 14.83 29.09
C GLN A 446 5.44 16.36 29.18
N THR A 447 4.71 17.04 28.29
CA THR A 447 4.58 18.50 28.24
C THR A 447 3.45 18.96 27.32
N THR A 448 2.80 20.08 27.63
CA THR A 448 1.88 20.76 26.69
C THR A 448 2.60 21.67 25.71
N ALA A 449 3.89 21.94 25.91
CA ALA A 449 4.65 22.94 25.16
C ALA A 449 4.69 22.67 23.65
N PHE A 450 4.63 21.41 23.23
CA PHE A 450 4.56 21.04 21.81
C PHE A 450 3.24 21.49 21.18
N ALA A 451 2.10 21.05 21.74
CA ALA A 451 0.78 21.42 21.28
C ALA A 451 0.56 22.95 21.31
N ASP A 452 1.01 23.60 22.39
CA ASP A 452 0.92 25.05 22.53
C ASP A 452 1.79 25.77 21.50
N SER A 453 2.96 25.24 21.17
CA SER A 453 3.83 25.80 20.13
C SER A 453 3.22 25.71 18.74
N VAL A 454 2.66 24.55 18.36
CA VAL A 454 2.00 24.38 17.05
C VAL A 454 0.80 25.32 16.92
N ARG A 455 -0.06 25.41 17.96
CA ARG A 455 -1.20 26.34 17.98
C ARG A 455 -0.76 27.79 17.83
N ARG A 456 0.29 28.21 18.55
CA ARG A 456 0.86 29.56 18.44
C ARG A 456 1.42 29.82 17.04
N ILE A 457 2.17 28.89 16.46
CA ILE A 457 2.71 29.04 15.09
C ILE A 457 1.57 29.33 14.09
N VAL A 458 0.49 28.55 14.11
CA VAL A 458 -0.64 28.77 13.19
C VAL A 458 -1.34 30.09 13.48
N THR A 459 -1.61 30.39 14.75
CA THR A 459 -2.33 31.60 15.17
C THR A 459 -1.55 32.88 14.85
N ASP A 460 -0.25 32.90 15.13
CA ASP A 460 0.61 34.07 14.97
C ASP A 460 0.91 34.36 13.49
N ARG A 461 1.08 33.31 12.67
CA ARG A 461 1.34 33.46 11.23
C ARG A 461 0.15 34.03 10.47
N LYS A 462 -1.08 33.71 10.90
CA LYS A 462 -2.32 34.14 10.22
C LYS A 462 -2.34 33.83 8.71
N ASP A 463 -1.64 32.79 8.29
CA ASP A 463 -1.62 32.31 6.90
C ASP A 463 -2.82 31.38 6.71
N ALA A 464 -3.78 31.81 5.88
CA ALA A 464 -5.02 31.07 5.62
C ALA A 464 -4.81 29.68 4.98
N ARG A 465 -3.60 29.40 4.48
CA ARG A 465 -3.21 28.10 3.91
C ARG A 465 -2.22 27.35 4.80
N ILE A 466 -2.12 27.72 6.07
CA ILE A 466 -1.46 26.93 7.10
C ILE A 466 -2.52 26.54 8.14
N SER A 467 -2.66 25.24 8.38
CA SER A 467 -3.56 24.71 9.40
C SER A 467 -2.83 23.70 10.27
N ALA A 468 -3.43 23.31 11.39
CA ALA A 468 -2.91 22.23 12.21
C ALA A 468 -3.96 21.14 12.41
N LEU A 469 -3.50 19.90 12.53
CA LEU A 469 -4.30 18.72 12.83
C LEU A 469 -3.70 18.04 14.06
N TYR A 470 -4.50 17.97 15.12
CA TYR A 470 -4.13 17.31 16.36
C TYR A 470 -4.52 15.82 16.30
N TYR A 471 -3.59 14.93 16.63
CA TYR A 471 -3.87 13.51 16.81
C TYR A 471 -4.01 13.20 18.29
N ASP A 472 -5.26 13.14 18.75
CA ASP A 472 -5.58 12.63 20.08
C ASP A 472 -5.60 11.09 20.02
N ASN A 473 -4.49 10.46 20.41
CA ASN A 473 -4.32 9.02 20.29
C ASN A 473 -5.45 8.23 20.99
N ASN A 474 -5.94 8.72 22.13
CA ASN A 474 -6.99 8.06 22.89
C ASN A 474 -8.34 8.22 22.20
N ALA A 475 -8.69 9.44 21.77
CA ALA A 475 -9.94 9.68 21.07
C ALA A 475 -10.00 8.98 19.70
N LEU A 476 -8.83 8.80 19.07
CA LEU A 476 -8.67 8.09 17.79
C LEU A 476 -8.64 6.57 17.95
N GLY A 477 -8.48 6.04 19.17
CA GLY A 477 -8.43 4.60 19.42
C GLY A 477 -7.15 3.92 18.92
N MET A 478 -6.03 4.63 18.96
CA MET A 478 -4.72 4.10 18.52
C MET A 478 -4.18 3.05 19.52
N ASP A 479 -3.49 2.03 19.00
CA ASP A 479 -2.97 0.91 19.78
C ASP A 479 -1.47 1.03 20.15
N LEU A 480 -0.71 1.78 19.36
CA LEU A 480 0.74 1.96 19.48
C LEU A 480 1.49 0.62 19.64
N LEU A 481 1.10 -0.36 18.83
CA LEU A 481 1.69 -1.72 18.82
C LEU A 481 2.87 -1.88 17.87
N GLY A 482 3.19 -0.86 17.08
CA GLY A 482 4.43 -0.82 16.29
C GLY A 482 5.68 -0.86 17.18
N CYS A 483 6.85 -1.02 16.55
CA CYS A 483 8.12 -1.09 17.30
C CYS A 483 8.29 0.11 18.24
N ASP A 484 8.75 -0.14 19.46
CA ASP A 484 9.08 0.90 20.44
C ASP A 484 7.92 1.87 20.71
N TRP A 485 6.69 1.35 20.79
CA TRP A 485 5.46 2.12 21.00
C TRP A 485 5.13 3.13 19.88
N HIS A 486 5.60 2.87 18.66
CA HIS A 486 5.22 3.64 17.48
C HIS A 486 3.82 3.23 16.96
N PRO A 487 3.20 4.09 16.13
CA PRO A 487 1.96 3.75 15.44
C PRO A 487 2.07 2.40 14.71
N SER A 488 1.13 1.51 14.95
CA SER A 488 1.01 0.28 14.16
C SER A 488 0.44 0.57 12.76
N ARG A 489 0.39 -0.43 11.89
CA ARG A 489 -0.31 -0.34 10.61
C ARG A 489 -1.79 0.06 10.79
N HIS A 490 -2.44 -0.39 11.87
CA HIS A 490 -3.81 0.01 12.18
C HIS A 490 -3.87 1.52 12.48
N ASP A 491 -2.96 2.01 13.31
CA ASP A 491 -2.86 3.42 13.65
C ASP A 491 -2.54 4.29 12.42
N HIS A 492 -1.66 3.84 11.53
CA HIS A 492 -1.38 4.57 10.29
C HIS A 492 -2.61 4.73 9.39
N GLN A 493 -3.53 3.76 9.38
CA GLN A 493 -4.81 3.91 8.70
C GLN A 493 -5.68 4.97 9.38
N ILE A 494 -5.77 4.95 10.71
CA ILE A 494 -6.52 5.95 11.50
C ILE A 494 -5.98 7.36 11.26
N LEU A 495 -4.66 7.53 11.31
CA LEU A 495 -3.99 8.80 11.03
C LEU A 495 -4.25 9.27 9.58
N ALA A 496 -4.22 8.35 8.61
CA ALA A 496 -4.51 8.66 7.21
C ALA A 496 -5.98 9.08 7.02
N ASP A 497 -6.92 8.44 7.70
CA ASP A 497 -8.35 8.76 7.62
C ASP A 497 -8.64 10.14 8.23
N ALA A 498 -8.07 10.43 9.40
CA ALA A 498 -8.16 11.74 10.04
C ALA A 498 -7.56 12.85 9.16
N LEU A 499 -6.37 12.63 8.61
CA LEU A 499 -5.75 13.58 7.69
C LEU A 499 -6.56 13.74 6.40
N THR A 500 -7.08 12.66 5.83
CA THR A 500 -7.94 12.69 4.65
C THR A 500 -9.20 13.52 4.90
N GLN A 501 -9.84 13.33 6.06
CA GLN A 501 -11.00 14.11 6.45
C GLN A 501 -10.66 15.60 6.56
N HIS A 502 -9.55 15.94 7.21
CA HIS A 502 -9.07 17.32 7.33
C HIS A 502 -8.77 17.94 5.95
N LEU A 503 -8.05 17.24 5.08
CA LEU A 503 -7.73 17.75 3.74
C LEU A 503 -8.99 17.99 2.89
N ARG A 504 -10.05 17.18 3.06
CA ARG A 504 -11.33 17.38 2.37
C ARG A 504 -12.07 18.65 2.81
N THR A 505 -11.75 19.24 3.97
CA THR A 505 -12.34 20.51 4.40
C THR A 505 -11.60 21.72 3.83
N LEU A 506 -10.41 21.54 3.27
CA LEU A 506 -9.59 22.63 2.73
C LEU A 506 -10.01 22.94 1.27
N PRO A 507 -9.99 24.22 0.84
CA PRO A 507 -10.26 24.58 -0.54
C PRO A 507 -9.01 24.32 -1.42
N LEU A 508 -8.70 23.03 -1.62
CA LEU A 508 -7.58 22.56 -2.42
C LEU A 508 -7.87 22.73 -3.91
N ALA A 509 -6.99 23.44 -4.61
CA ALA A 509 -6.94 23.46 -6.07
C ALA A 509 -5.91 22.43 -6.53
N TRP A 510 -6.40 21.24 -6.87
CA TRP A 510 -5.58 20.12 -7.35
C TRP A 510 -4.94 20.38 -8.70
#